data_AF-A0A4U6XKC7-F1
#
_entry.id   AF-A0A4U6XKC7-F1
#
_cell.length_a   1.000
_cell.length_b   1.000
_cell.length_c   1.000
_cell.angle_alpha   90.00
_cell.angle_beta   90.00
_cell.angle_gamma   90.00
#
_symmetry.space_group_name_H-M   'P 1'
#
loop_
_entity.id
_entity.type
_entity.pdbx_description
1 polymer ?
#
loop_
_entity_poly.entity_id
_entity_poly.type
_entity_poly.pdbx_seq_one_letter_code
_entity_poly.pdbx_strand_id
1 'polypeptide(L)'
;MSSQNHEIPVRESIRQLSHDSWVIGGRILLSRTKSSSGFPSTSCTWSDGDGAYFSVSEYDNSNNEDLPGEPLPKGGPIEKVHDAGDASAVWSIGDAFLKVRALQTTTNHNTTREHITLDYLHNPTKFELNFPAPRALYHAEFGSRYYLITSRIPGQTLETTWPQMTELEKQFCVDRVVNICKDLVRYGGESSAICGVDGKHLNENWMSPPGKDDRSPEAQLAYCSEIGMVCSDLVLAHNDMGPYNVIVNLARMDNDSVGIIDWEMAGYVPRHWVRTKFRVCFAMDFDFPGDADERRSERVGWRRRVQQKLEQEDFPDVAEAYITRYNKSK
;
A
#
# COMPACT_ATOMS: atom_id res chain seq x y z
N MET A 1 -20.66 31.05 16.84
CA MET A 1 -19.47 30.91 15.98
C MET A 1 -18.97 29.50 16.18
N SER A 2 -19.20 28.59 15.23
CA SER A 2 -18.72 27.21 15.37
C SER A 2 -17.19 27.25 15.33
N SER A 3 -16.55 26.84 16.41
CA SER A 3 -15.14 26.47 16.38
C SER A 3 -14.99 25.39 15.33
N GLN A 4 -14.53 25.76 14.13
CA GLN A 4 -13.95 24.77 13.23
C GLN A 4 -12.76 24.21 13.99
N ASN A 5 -12.89 22.99 14.52
CA ASN A 5 -11.73 22.22 14.97
C ASN A 5 -10.80 22.15 13.77
N HIS A 6 -9.75 22.97 13.77
CA HIS A 6 -8.73 22.96 12.75
C HIS A 6 -7.91 21.69 13.01
N GLU A 7 -8.34 20.60 12.40
CA GLU A 7 -7.57 19.37 12.44
C GLU A 7 -6.23 19.63 11.77
N ILE A 8 -5.14 19.46 12.54
CA ILE A 8 -3.77 19.70 12.06
C ILE A 8 -3.47 19.01 10.72
N PRO A 9 -2.60 19.52 9.85
CA PRO A 9 -2.22 18.84 8.60
C PRO A 9 -1.92 17.34 8.76
N VAL A 10 -2.28 16.49 7.78
CA VAL A 10 -1.99 15.03 7.87
C VAL A 10 -0.51 14.79 8.07
N ARG A 11 0.33 15.50 7.34
CA ARG A 11 1.80 15.53 7.46
C ARG A 11 2.36 15.95 8.82
N GLU A 12 1.53 16.46 9.73
CA GLU A 12 1.89 16.89 11.09
C GLU A 12 1.23 16.01 12.16
N SER A 13 0.70 14.84 11.78
CA SER A 13 -0.06 13.95 12.67
C SER A 13 0.71 13.40 13.87
N ILE A 14 2.03 13.56 13.94
CA ILE A 14 2.86 13.12 15.06
C ILE A 14 3.49 14.34 15.74
N ARG A 15 3.30 14.45 17.07
CA ARG A 15 3.95 15.47 17.92
C ARG A 15 4.76 14.79 19.01
N GLN A 16 5.93 15.34 19.31
CA GLN A 16 6.81 14.84 20.35
C GLN A 16 6.40 15.40 21.72
N LEU A 17 6.11 14.51 22.67
CA LEU A 17 5.81 14.88 24.07
C LEU A 17 7.08 14.85 24.93
N SER A 18 7.96 13.87 24.71
CA SER A 18 9.25 13.75 25.38
C SER A 18 10.26 13.02 24.47
N HIS A 19 11.47 12.77 24.98
CA HIS A 19 12.48 11.99 24.25
C HIS A 19 11.97 10.59 23.82
N ASP A 20 11.12 9.97 24.64
CA ASP A 20 10.66 8.60 24.47
C ASP A 20 9.13 8.48 24.34
N SER A 21 8.42 9.59 24.09
CA SER A 21 6.96 9.56 23.89
C SER A 21 6.46 10.59 22.88
N TRP A 22 5.44 10.19 22.13
CA TRP A 22 4.82 10.97 21.07
C TRP A 22 3.31 10.78 21.09
N VAL A 23 2.57 11.79 20.64
CA VAL A 23 1.15 11.69 20.38
C VAL A 23 0.89 11.66 18.88
N ILE A 24 0.06 10.72 18.44
CA ILE A 24 -0.38 10.58 17.05
C ILE A 24 -1.87 10.93 16.99
N GLY A 25 -2.23 11.91 16.16
CA GLY A 25 -3.61 12.33 15.94
C GLY A 25 -4.37 12.80 17.19
N GLY A 26 -3.67 13.04 18.30
CA GLY A 26 -4.27 13.48 19.57
C GLY A 26 -4.99 12.42 20.38
N ARG A 27 -4.89 11.15 19.98
CA ARG A 27 -5.59 10.04 20.68
C ARG A 27 -4.75 8.78 20.84
N ILE A 28 -3.60 8.70 20.18
CA ILE A 28 -2.72 7.54 20.22
C ILE A 28 -1.43 7.98 20.91
N LEU A 29 -1.12 7.39 22.06
CA LEU A 29 0.16 7.56 22.75
C LEU A 29 1.13 6.49 22.24
N LEU A 30 2.21 6.94 21.62
CA LEU A 30 3.34 6.11 21.22
C LEU A 30 4.46 6.28 22.24
N SER A 31 4.90 5.19 22.86
CA SER A 31 5.99 5.20 23.85
C SER A 31 7.12 4.27 23.43
N ARG A 32 8.38 4.71 23.58
CA ARG A 32 9.59 3.90 23.40
C ARG A 32 10.13 3.50 24.77
N THR A 33 10.35 2.21 24.99
CA THR A 33 10.84 1.68 26.27
C THR A 33 12.05 0.80 26.03
N LYS A 34 13.16 1.07 26.73
CA LYS A 34 14.34 0.20 26.72
C LYS A 34 14.01 -1.11 27.42
N SER A 35 14.41 -2.25 26.86
CA SER A 35 14.26 -3.53 27.53
C SER A 35 15.53 -4.37 27.42
N SER A 36 16.04 -4.77 28.58
CA SER A 36 17.14 -5.74 28.70
C SER A 36 16.68 -7.20 28.60
N SER A 37 15.37 -7.46 28.59
CA SER A 37 14.79 -8.81 28.69
C SER A 37 13.92 -9.21 27.50
N GLY A 38 14.01 -8.47 26.39
CA GLY A 38 13.11 -8.60 25.23
C GLY A 38 11.83 -7.77 25.38
N PHE A 39 11.01 -7.68 24.35
CA PHE A 39 9.77 -6.89 24.36
C PHE A 39 8.53 -7.78 24.40
N PRO A 40 7.40 -7.29 24.94
CA PRO A 40 6.16 -8.07 24.99
C PRO A 40 5.74 -8.48 23.57
N SER A 41 5.34 -9.73 23.37
CA SER A 41 4.71 -10.14 22.11
C SER A 41 3.20 -9.83 22.16
N THR A 42 2.87 -8.55 22.27
CA THR A 42 1.48 -8.06 22.16
C THR A 42 1.25 -7.48 20.77
N SER A 43 -0.01 -7.39 20.33
CA SER A 43 -0.35 -6.86 18.99
C SER A 43 0.16 -5.42 18.79
N CYS A 44 0.21 -4.62 19.85
CA CYS A 44 0.49 -3.18 19.79
C CYS A 44 1.95 -2.81 20.14
N THR A 45 2.89 -3.76 20.00
CA THR A 45 4.31 -3.56 20.34
C THR A 45 5.25 -4.05 19.25
N TRP A 46 6.33 -3.33 18.99
CA TRP A 46 7.36 -3.72 18.01
C TRP A 46 8.75 -3.20 18.38
N SER A 47 9.77 -3.87 17.84
CA SER A 47 11.18 -3.54 18.04
C SER A 47 11.53 -2.16 17.47
N ASP A 48 12.43 -1.44 18.14
CA ASP A 48 13.04 -0.23 17.58
C ASP A 48 14.31 -0.51 16.74
N GLY A 49 14.75 -1.76 16.68
CA GLY A 49 15.97 -2.20 16.01
C GLY A 49 17.25 -2.07 16.84
N ASP A 50 17.17 -1.55 18.07
CA ASP A 50 18.32 -1.17 18.91
C ASP A 50 18.07 -1.43 20.41
N GLY A 51 17.45 -2.58 20.73
CA GLY A 51 17.27 -3.04 22.12
C GLY A 51 16.19 -2.30 22.93
N ALA A 52 15.38 -1.47 22.29
CA ALA A 52 14.14 -0.94 22.85
C ALA A 52 12.93 -1.46 22.06
N TYR A 53 11.75 -1.03 22.47
CA TYR A 53 10.52 -1.30 21.73
C TYR A 53 9.57 -0.12 21.80
N PHE A 54 8.74 -0.01 20.78
CA PHE A 54 7.61 0.89 20.75
C PHE A 54 6.35 0.17 21.22
N SER A 55 5.45 0.93 21.84
CA SER A 55 4.13 0.49 22.27
C SER A 55 3.09 1.55 22.00
N VAL A 56 1.86 1.12 21.70
CA VAL A 56 0.71 1.99 21.51
C VAL A 56 -0.28 1.83 22.66
N SER A 57 -0.79 2.96 23.14
CA SER A 57 -1.89 3.05 24.11
C SER A 57 -2.79 4.25 23.81
N GLU A 58 -3.92 4.37 24.50
CA GLU A 58 -4.78 5.55 24.36
C GLU A 58 -4.13 6.79 24.97
N TYR A 59 -4.23 7.91 24.27
CA TYR A 59 -3.89 9.23 24.78
C TYR A 59 -5.18 9.96 25.18
N ASP A 60 -5.30 10.29 26.46
CA ASP A 60 -6.42 11.09 26.95
C ASP A 60 -6.22 12.56 26.57
N ASN A 61 -6.97 13.01 25.56
CA ASN A 61 -7.12 14.43 25.21
C ASN A 61 -8.56 14.91 25.48
N SER A 62 -9.13 14.56 26.63
CA SER A 62 -10.48 14.96 27.05
C SER A 62 -10.70 16.48 27.12
N ASN A 63 -9.63 17.27 27.26
CA ASN A 63 -9.68 18.73 27.34
C ASN A 63 -9.79 19.42 25.96
N ASN A 64 -9.69 18.68 24.84
CA ASN A 64 -9.79 19.23 23.47
C ASN A 64 -8.82 20.41 23.22
N GLU A 65 -7.65 20.39 23.86
CA GLU A 65 -6.60 21.37 23.59
C GLU A 65 -5.91 21.07 22.26
N ASP A 66 -5.23 22.08 21.70
CA ASP A 66 -4.32 21.90 20.57
C ASP A 66 -3.38 20.72 20.85
N LEU A 67 -3.03 19.95 19.80
CA LEU A 67 -2.18 18.78 19.97
C LEU A 67 -0.91 19.12 20.75
N PRO A 68 -0.72 18.53 21.94
CA PRO A 68 0.41 18.88 22.77
C PRO A 68 1.71 18.34 22.15
N GLY A 69 2.80 19.04 22.46
CA GLY A 69 4.14 18.63 22.05
C GLY A 69 4.67 19.37 20.83
N GLU A 70 5.94 19.13 20.54
CA GLU A 70 6.70 19.82 19.50
C GLU A 70 6.70 19.04 18.18
N PRO A 71 7.02 19.69 17.04
CA PRO A 71 7.32 18.96 15.81
C PRO A 71 8.43 17.94 16.00
N LEU A 72 8.42 16.87 15.19
CA LEU A 72 9.46 15.85 15.25
C LEU A 72 10.86 16.44 14.96
N PRO A 73 11.88 16.11 15.78
CA PRO A 73 13.25 16.54 15.53
C PRO A 73 13.83 15.79 14.32
N LYS A 74 14.77 16.43 13.62
CA LYS A 74 15.52 15.75 12.55
C LYS A 74 16.45 14.68 13.13
N GLY A 75 16.49 13.50 12.50
CA GLY A 75 17.34 12.38 12.93
C GLY A 75 16.90 11.71 14.23
N GLY A 76 15.64 11.88 14.61
CA GLY A 76 15.03 11.15 15.73
C GLY A 76 14.65 9.72 15.34
N PRO A 77 14.12 8.92 16.29
CA PRO A 77 13.73 7.53 16.04
C PRO A 77 12.46 7.38 15.18
N ILE A 78 11.84 8.50 14.80
CA ILE A 78 10.69 8.59 13.91
C ILE A 78 11.06 9.49 12.74
N GLU A 79 11.02 8.93 11.54
CA GLU A 79 11.40 9.65 10.32
C GLU A 79 10.26 9.61 9.31
N LYS A 80 9.91 10.77 8.74
CA LYS A 80 8.93 10.83 7.66
C LYS A 80 9.57 10.30 6.38
N VAL A 81 9.01 9.25 5.80
CA VAL A 81 9.51 8.58 4.59
C VAL A 81 8.64 8.86 3.35
N HIS A 82 7.41 9.34 3.55
CA HIS A 82 6.52 9.78 2.48
C HIS A 82 5.64 10.96 2.94
N ASP A 83 5.44 11.93 2.06
CA ASP A 83 4.62 13.11 2.31
C ASP A 83 3.83 13.46 1.04
N ALA A 84 2.51 13.23 1.07
CA ALA A 84 1.57 13.65 0.03
C ALA A 84 0.69 14.80 0.55
N GLY A 85 1.27 15.71 1.33
CA GLY A 85 0.59 16.87 1.88
C GLY A 85 -0.49 16.48 2.88
N ASP A 86 -1.72 16.93 2.64
CA ASP A 86 -2.86 16.68 3.53
C ASP A 86 -3.68 15.44 3.16
N ALA A 87 -3.25 14.68 2.14
CA ALA A 87 -3.91 13.45 1.74
C ALA A 87 -3.36 12.22 2.49
N SER A 88 -2.04 12.09 2.57
CA SER A 88 -1.37 10.94 3.16
C SER A 88 0.05 11.30 3.62
N ALA A 89 0.53 10.65 4.68
CA ALA A 89 1.92 10.70 5.10
C ALA A 89 2.33 9.38 5.77
N VAL A 90 3.59 9.01 5.63
CA VAL A 90 4.14 7.76 6.18
C VAL A 90 5.42 8.05 6.95
N TRP A 91 5.54 7.42 8.12
CA TRP A 91 6.72 7.50 8.98
C TRP A 91 7.29 6.12 9.25
N SER A 92 8.62 6.03 9.20
CA SER A 92 9.39 4.92 9.75
C SER A 92 9.49 5.09 11.27
N ILE A 93 9.18 4.04 12.02
CA ILE A 93 9.20 4.00 13.49
C ILE A 93 9.83 2.68 13.92
N GLY A 94 11.16 2.62 14.01
CA GLY A 94 11.88 1.36 14.22
C GLY A 94 11.54 0.31 13.16
N ASP A 95 11.15 -0.90 13.60
CA ASP A 95 10.74 -2.02 12.74
C ASP A 95 9.26 -1.94 12.30
N ALA A 96 8.66 -0.76 12.29
CA ALA A 96 7.32 -0.54 11.76
C ALA A 96 7.22 0.74 10.91
N PHE A 97 6.08 0.88 10.24
CA PHE A 97 5.68 2.09 9.55
C PHE A 97 4.31 2.54 10.04
N LEU A 98 4.17 3.84 10.35
CA LEU A 98 2.86 4.48 10.52
C LEU A 98 2.45 5.11 9.19
N LYS A 99 1.29 4.73 8.68
CA LYS A 99 0.58 5.40 7.60
C LYS A 99 -0.58 6.20 8.19
N VAL A 100 -0.69 7.48 7.82
CA VAL A 100 -1.85 8.32 8.17
C VAL A 100 -2.44 8.86 6.89
N ARG A 101 -3.74 8.69 6.72
CA ARG A 101 -4.48 9.12 5.52
C ARG A 101 -5.70 9.92 5.91
N ALA A 102 -5.96 11.00 5.18
CA ALA A 102 -7.25 11.67 5.24
C ALA A 102 -8.32 10.81 4.57
N LEU A 103 -9.46 10.68 5.22
CA LEU A 103 -10.68 10.11 4.69
C LEU A 103 -11.46 11.24 3.98
N GLN A 104 -10.95 11.69 2.84
CA GLN A 104 -11.67 12.70 2.06
C GLN A 104 -12.77 12.06 1.21
N THR A 105 -13.97 12.67 1.23
CA THR A 105 -15.17 12.38 0.43
C THR A 105 -15.95 11.09 0.74
N THR A 106 -17.23 11.12 0.38
CA THR A 106 -18.30 10.13 0.59
C THR A 106 -17.99 8.71 0.10
N THR A 107 -16.95 8.52 -0.70
CA THR A 107 -16.52 7.23 -1.26
C THR A 107 -15.66 6.40 -0.30
N ASN A 108 -15.01 7.02 0.69
CA ASN A 108 -14.03 6.38 1.57
C ASN A 108 -14.62 5.66 2.79
N HIS A 109 -15.93 5.77 3.06
CA HIS A 109 -16.55 5.14 4.23
C HIS A 109 -16.90 3.66 4.03
N ASN A 110 -17.07 3.22 2.79
CA ASN A 110 -17.38 1.82 2.46
C ASN A 110 -16.26 1.16 1.64
N THR A 111 -15.02 1.59 1.82
CA THR A 111 -13.85 1.00 1.17
C THR A 111 -13.22 -0.04 2.10
N THR A 112 -12.80 -1.18 1.56
CA THR A 112 -11.98 -2.14 2.32
C THR A 112 -10.69 -1.46 2.77
N ARG A 113 -10.39 -1.52 4.07
CA ARG A 113 -9.17 -0.93 4.61
C ARG A 113 -8.01 -1.91 4.49
N GLU A 114 -6.81 -1.36 4.33
CA GLU A 114 -5.59 -2.18 4.19
C GLU A 114 -5.42 -3.18 5.34
N HIS A 115 -5.74 -2.83 6.60
CA HIS A 115 -5.63 -3.78 7.72
C HIS A 115 -6.50 -5.03 7.53
N ILE A 116 -7.70 -4.89 6.95
CA ILE A 116 -8.59 -6.02 6.64
C ILE A 116 -7.95 -6.95 5.60
N THR A 117 -7.30 -6.37 4.59
CA THR A 117 -6.56 -7.15 3.59
C THR A 117 -5.34 -7.84 4.21
N LEU A 118 -4.57 -7.16 5.05
CA LEU A 118 -3.43 -7.77 5.73
C LEU A 118 -3.88 -8.92 6.64
N ASP A 119 -4.97 -8.76 7.38
CA ASP A 119 -5.56 -9.83 8.20
C ASP A 119 -6.01 -11.02 7.35
N TYR A 120 -6.60 -10.77 6.17
CA TYR A 120 -6.94 -11.82 5.21
C TYR A 120 -5.70 -12.61 4.74
N LEU A 121 -4.61 -11.92 4.38
CA LEU A 121 -3.38 -12.56 3.91
C LEU A 121 -2.68 -13.38 4.98
N HIS A 122 -2.72 -12.94 6.24
CA HIS A 122 -2.10 -13.65 7.36
C HIS A 122 -3.02 -14.71 7.99
N ASN A 123 -4.26 -14.86 7.52
CA ASN A 123 -5.16 -15.90 7.98
C ASN A 123 -4.95 -17.20 7.18
N PRO A 124 -4.36 -18.25 7.78
CA PRO A 124 -4.02 -19.49 7.07
C PRO A 124 -5.25 -20.28 6.58
N THR A 125 -6.45 -19.94 7.06
CA THR A 125 -7.71 -20.54 6.55
C THR A 125 -8.25 -19.84 5.30
N LYS A 126 -7.71 -18.66 4.97
CA LYS A 126 -8.14 -17.81 3.85
C LYS A 126 -7.05 -17.68 2.78
N PHE A 127 -5.78 -17.65 3.19
CA PHE A 127 -4.66 -17.45 2.28
C PHE A 127 -3.41 -18.19 2.76
N GLU A 128 -2.79 -18.97 1.88
CA GLU A 128 -1.47 -19.56 2.10
C GLU A 128 -0.39 -18.55 1.70
N LEU A 129 0.06 -17.75 2.66
CA LEU A 129 1.07 -16.73 2.43
C LEU A 129 2.45 -17.37 2.21
N ASN A 130 3.00 -17.18 1.01
CA ASN A 130 4.32 -17.71 0.62
C ASN A 130 5.35 -16.63 0.27
N PHE A 131 5.03 -15.35 0.48
CA PHE A 131 5.90 -14.20 0.30
C PHE A 131 5.80 -13.28 1.53
N PRO A 132 6.82 -12.46 1.82
CA PRO A 132 6.73 -11.44 2.86
C PRO A 132 5.65 -10.41 2.55
N ALA A 133 4.73 -10.21 3.49
CA ALA A 133 3.74 -9.13 3.49
C ALA A 133 3.69 -8.51 4.90
N PRO A 134 3.40 -7.20 5.05
CA PRO A 134 3.32 -6.58 6.36
C PRO A 134 2.21 -7.20 7.21
N ARG A 135 2.32 -7.10 8.53
CA ARG A 135 1.21 -7.34 9.47
C ARG A 135 0.66 -6.00 9.94
N ALA A 136 -0.65 -5.90 10.09
CA ALA A 136 -1.25 -4.80 10.83
C ALA A 136 -0.94 -4.97 12.32
N LEU A 137 -0.22 -4.02 12.90
CA LEU A 137 0.13 -3.99 14.33
C LEU A 137 -0.88 -3.15 15.12
N TYR A 138 -1.37 -2.07 14.51
CA TYR A 138 -2.39 -1.22 15.11
C TYR A 138 -3.14 -0.50 13.99
N HIS A 139 -4.43 -0.25 14.19
CA HIS A 139 -5.19 0.62 13.31
C HIS A 139 -6.25 1.39 14.10
N ALA A 140 -6.60 2.58 13.62
CA ALA A 140 -7.66 3.38 14.21
C ALA A 140 -8.29 4.31 13.16
N GLU A 141 -9.55 4.65 13.37
CA GLU A 141 -10.26 5.68 12.61
C GLU A 141 -10.89 6.68 13.57
N PHE A 142 -10.43 7.92 13.49
CA PHE A 142 -10.99 9.06 14.21
C PHE A 142 -10.52 10.33 13.50
N GLY A 143 -11.18 11.46 13.74
CA GLY A 143 -10.75 12.75 13.18
C GLY A 143 -10.52 12.70 11.67
N SER A 144 -11.57 12.36 10.91
CA SER A 144 -11.54 12.24 9.44
C SER A 144 -10.32 11.50 8.86
N ARG A 145 -9.68 10.62 9.63
CA ARG A 145 -8.42 9.98 9.28
C ARG A 145 -8.45 8.49 9.58
N TYR A 146 -7.65 7.79 8.81
CA TYR A 146 -7.29 6.41 9.04
C TYR A 146 -5.81 6.33 9.38
N TYR A 147 -5.52 5.63 10.48
CA TYR A 147 -4.19 5.38 11.00
C TYR A 147 -3.93 3.88 10.89
N LEU A 148 -2.78 3.51 10.34
CA LEU A 148 -2.34 2.13 10.24
C LEU A 148 -0.86 2.03 10.60
N ILE A 149 -0.53 1.16 11.54
CA ILE A 149 0.84 0.78 11.85
C ILE A 149 1.06 -0.63 11.33
N THR A 150 2.06 -0.80 10.45
CA THR A 150 2.41 -2.10 9.87
C THR A 150 3.82 -2.53 10.24
N SER A 151 4.07 -3.83 10.36
CA SER A 151 5.45 -4.36 10.50
C SER A 151 6.30 -4.05 9.27
N ARG A 152 7.60 -3.81 9.48
CA ARG A 152 8.58 -3.64 8.40
C ARG A 152 8.86 -4.96 7.69
N ILE A 153 8.95 -4.92 6.36
CA ILE A 153 9.59 -5.98 5.57
C ILE A 153 11.08 -5.63 5.42
N PRO A 154 12.03 -6.53 5.77
CA PRO A 154 13.44 -6.29 5.56
C PRO A 154 13.80 -6.16 4.07
N GLY A 155 14.59 -5.14 3.73
CA GLY A 155 15.05 -4.90 2.37
C GLY A 155 14.91 -3.43 1.98
N GLN A 156 15.06 -3.18 0.68
CA GLN A 156 14.90 -1.85 0.07
C GLN A 156 13.87 -1.94 -1.06
N THR A 157 13.28 -0.82 -1.45
CA THR A 157 12.36 -0.81 -2.58
C THR A 157 13.07 -1.25 -3.87
N LEU A 158 12.33 -1.88 -4.78
CA LEU A 158 12.82 -2.21 -6.11
C LEU A 158 13.28 -0.93 -6.83
N GLU A 159 12.55 0.18 -6.66
CA GLU A 159 12.95 1.52 -7.10
C GLU A 159 14.40 1.86 -6.73
N THR A 160 14.77 1.64 -5.47
CA THR A 160 16.10 2.01 -4.96
C THR A 160 17.19 1.09 -5.49
N THR A 161 16.90 -0.20 -5.66
CA THR A 161 17.90 -1.25 -5.91
C THR A 161 18.05 -1.61 -7.38
N TRP A 162 17.03 -1.38 -8.21
CA TRP A 162 17.03 -1.74 -9.63
C TRP A 162 18.22 -1.21 -10.43
N PRO A 163 18.70 0.04 -10.22
CA PRO A 163 19.84 0.56 -10.99
C PRO A 163 21.14 -0.23 -10.77
N GLN A 164 21.31 -0.86 -9.61
CA GLN A 164 22.53 -1.59 -9.24
C GLN A 164 22.40 -3.11 -9.45
N MET A 165 21.20 -3.61 -9.77
CA MET A 165 20.96 -5.02 -10.02
C MET A 165 21.59 -5.49 -11.34
N THR A 166 22.16 -6.69 -11.29
CA THR A 166 22.49 -7.49 -12.46
C THR A 166 21.22 -7.90 -13.22
N GLU A 167 21.38 -8.30 -14.49
CA GLU A 167 20.23 -8.78 -15.28
C GLU A 167 19.59 -10.05 -14.70
N LEU A 168 20.37 -10.91 -14.04
CA LEU A 168 19.86 -12.10 -13.35
C LEU A 168 18.98 -11.72 -12.15
N GLU A 169 19.39 -10.74 -11.34
CA GLU A 169 18.60 -10.25 -10.20
C GLU A 169 17.32 -9.55 -10.64
N LYS A 170 17.38 -8.74 -11.71
CA LYS A 170 16.18 -8.13 -12.31
C LYS A 170 15.20 -9.19 -12.80
N GLN A 171 15.70 -10.19 -13.51
CA GLN A 171 14.86 -11.29 -14.00
C GLN A 171 14.25 -12.08 -12.84
N PHE A 172 15.02 -12.37 -11.79
CA PHE A 172 14.53 -13.00 -10.58
C PHE A 172 13.39 -12.21 -9.93
N CYS A 173 13.51 -10.88 -9.80
CA CYS A 173 12.44 -10.05 -9.24
C CYS A 173 11.17 -10.09 -10.11
N VAL A 174 11.32 -10.05 -11.43
CA VAL A 174 10.21 -10.16 -12.39
C VAL A 174 9.50 -11.51 -12.25
N ASP A 175 10.26 -12.60 -12.26
CA ASP A 175 9.72 -13.96 -12.12
C ASP A 175 9.01 -14.13 -10.79
N ARG A 176 9.59 -13.61 -9.70
CA ARG A 176 9.01 -13.70 -8.38
C ARG A 176 7.69 -12.94 -8.28
N VAL A 177 7.61 -11.71 -8.78
CA VAL A 177 6.36 -10.93 -8.80
C VAL A 177 5.29 -11.61 -9.66
N VAL A 178 5.65 -12.16 -10.83
CA VAL A 178 4.68 -12.90 -11.65
C VAL A 178 4.20 -14.16 -10.95
N ASN A 179 5.07 -14.87 -10.22
CA ASN A 179 4.64 -16.00 -9.39
C ASN A 179 3.69 -15.56 -8.27
N ILE A 180 3.92 -14.41 -7.63
CA ILE A 180 2.99 -13.84 -6.65
C ILE A 180 1.63 -13.55 -7.30
N CYS A 181 1.60 -12.93 -8.50
CA CYS A 181 0.36 -12.74 -9.24
C CYS A 181 -0.36 -14.07 -9.50
N LYS A 182 0.38 -15.12 -9.89
CA LYS A 182 -0.17 -16.47 -10.10
C LYS A 182 -0.72 -17.11 -8.82
N ASP A 183 -0.09 -16.86 -7.68
CA ASP A 183 -0.58 -17.35 -6.40
C ASP A 183 -1.85 -16.60 -5.98
N LEU A 184 -1.88 -15.27 -6.11
CA LEU A 184 -3.06 -14.46 -5.79
C LEU A 184 -4.29 -14.87 -6.60
N VAL A 185 -4.14 -15.08 -7.91
CA VAL A 185 -5.30 -15.43 -8.76
C VAL A 185 -5.93 -16.79 -8.43
N ARG A 186 -5.25 -17.67 -7.68
CA ARG A 186 -5.85 -18.93 -7.19
C ARG A 186 -6.91 -18.71 -6.13
N TYR A 187 -6.92 -17.55 -5.48
CA TYR A 187 -7.88 -17.18 -4.44
C TYR A 187 -9.06 -16.38 -5.00
N GLY A 188 -9.35 -16.51 -6.30
CA GLY A 188 -10.52 -15.94 -6.97
C GLY A 188 -11.77 -16.81 -6.89
N GLY A 189 -12.81 -16.42 -7.65
CA GLY A 189 -13.99 -17.26 -7.91
C GLY A 189 -15.11 -17.20 -6.87
N GLU A 190 -14.89 -16.60 -5.70
CA GLU A 190 -15.93 -16.45 -4.66
C GLU A 190 -16.75 -15.15 -4.78
N SER A 191 -16.26 -14.16 -5.53
CA SER A 191 -16.96 -12.88 -5.71
C SER A 191 -17.55 -12.73 -7.10
N SER A 192 -18.79 -12.21 -7.16
CA SER A 192 -19.45 -11.76 -8.39
C SER A 192 -19.35 -10.25 -8.61
N ALA A 193 -18.68 -9.52 -7.71
CA ALA A 193 -18.55 -8.07 -7.74
C ALA A 193 -17.08 -7.64 -7.65
N ILE A 194 -16.72 -6.54 -8.33
CA ILE A 194 -15.42 -5.91 -8.12
C ILE A 194 -15.44 -5.27 -6.72
N CYS A 195 -14.67 -5.82 -5.79
CA CYS A 195 -14.71 -5.47 -4.38
C CYS A 195 -13.41 -5.84 -3.67
N GLY A 196 -13.19 -5.35 -2.45
CA GLY A 196 -12.13 -5.86 -1.60
C GLY A 196 -12.48 -7.20 -0.94
N VAL A 197 -11.58 -7.70 -0.11
CA VAL A 197 -11.67 -9.06 0.48
C VAL A 197 -12.82 -9.25 1.47
N ASP A 198 -13.41 -8.16 1.99
CA ASP A 198 -14.60 -8.16 2.86
C ASP A 198 -15.89 -7.81 2.11
N GLY A 199 -15.85 -7.76 0.77
CA GLY A 199 -17.01 -7.42 -0.07
C GLY A 199 -17.30 -5.92 -0.17
N LYS A 200 -16.53 -5.06 0.50
CA LYS A 200 -16.65 -3.60 0.39
C LYS A 200 -15.98 -3.05 -0.86
N HIS A 201 -16.10 -1.75 -1.10
CA HIS A 201 -15.58 -1.13 -2.32
C HIS A 201 -14.05 -1.23 -2.40
N LEU A 202 -13.58 -1.44 -3.62
CA LEU A 202 -12.16 -1.46 -3.96
C LEU A 202 -11.65 -0.04 -4.26
N ASN A 203 -10.49 0.32 -3.72
CA ASN A 203 -9.86 1.62 -4.00
C ASN A 203 -9.03 1.63 -5.31
N GLU A 204 -9.59 1.13 -6.42
CA GLU A 204 -8.92 1.10 -7.73
C GLU A 204 -9.49 2.19 -8.64
N ASN A 205 -8.74 3.29 -8.80
CA ASN A 205 -9.15 4.46 -9.57
C ASN A 205 -8.90 4.33 -11.08
N TRP A 206 -8.16 3.33 -11.54
CA TRP A 206 -7.93 3.07 -12.97
C TRP A 206 -8.98 2.16 -13.59
N MET A 207 -9.89 1.57 -12.81
CA MET A 207 -11.04 0.77 -13.32
C MET A 207 -12.33 1.60 -13.43
N SER A 208 -12.21 2.91 -13.62
CA SER A 208 -13.34 3.82 -13.84
C SER A 208 -13.11 4.68 -15.09
N PRO A 209 -14.17 5.16 -15.76
CA PRO A 209 -14.02 6.08 -16.89
C PRO A 209 -13.25 7.35 -16.51
N PRO A 210 -12.41 7.91 -17.40
CA PRO A 210 -11.68 9.14 -17.10
C PRO A 210 -12.62 10.28 -16.75
N GLY A 211 -12.28 11.04 -15.70
CA GLY A 211 -13.09 12.18 -15.24
C GLY A 211 -14.36 11.80 -14.46
N LYS A 212 -14.63 10.50 -14.25
CA LYS A 212 -15.66 10.03 -13.31
C LYS A 212 -14.99 9.38 -12.10
N ASP A 213 -15.36 9.82 -10.90
CA ASP A 213 -14.86 9.22 -9.65
C ASP A 213 -15.92 8.29 -9.01
N ASP A 214 -16.61 7.52 -9.85
CA ASP A 214 -17.51 6.48 -9.38
C ASP A 214 -16.75 5.16 -9.31
N ARG A 215 -16.49 4.73 -8.06
CA ARG A 215 -15.79 3.49 -7.71
C ARG A 215 -16.76 2.46 -7.11
N SER A 216 -18.06 2.60 -7.38
CA SER A 216 -19.02 1.55 -7.03
C SER A 216 -18.69 0.27 -7.81
N PRO A 217 -18.92 -0.92 -7.21
CA PRO A 217 -18.73 -2.19 -7.91
C PRO A 217 -19.46 -2.25 -9.26
N GLU A 218 -20.66 -1.69 -9.33
CA GLU A 218 -21.48 -1.67 -10.54
C GLU A 218 -20.85 -0.80 -11.65
N ALA A 219 -20.35 0.38 -11.31
CA ALA A 219 -19.70 1.27 -12.27
C ALA A 219 -18.38 0.68 -12.79
N GLN A 220 -17.57 0.08 -11.92
CA GLN A 220 -16.33 -0.58 -12.30
C GLN A 220 -16.60 -1.79 -13.19
N LEU A 221 -17.58 -2.63 -12.84
CA LEU A 221 -17.98 -3.77 -13.67
C LEU A 221 -18.47 -3.34 -15.06
N ALA A 222 -19.31 -2.31 -15.11
CA ALA A 222 -19.82 -1.76 -16.37
C ALA A 222 -18.68 -1.24 -17.26
N TYR A 223 -17.73 -0.51 -16.68
CA TYR A 223 -16.58 0.01 -17.41
C TYR A 223 -15.66 -1.12 -17.90
N CYS A 224 -15.29 -2.07 -17.04
CA CYS A 224 -14.51 -3.24 -17.41
C CYS A 224 -15.15 -4.03 -18.56
N SER A 225 -16.48 -4.20 -18.52
CA SER A 225 -17.25 -4.86 -19.58
C SER A 225 -17.24 -4.04 -20.88
N GLU A 226 -17.40 -2.72 -20.79
CA GLU A 226 -17.36 -1.80 -21.95
C GLU A 226 -16.04 -1.90 -22.73
N ILE A 227 -14.91 -2.03 -22.02
CA ILE A 227 -13.58 -2.16 -22.62
C ILE A 227 -13.19 -3.61 -22.94
N GLY A 228 -14.13 -4.56 -22.83
CA GLY A 228 -13.97 -5.93 -23.31
C GLY A 228 -13.35 -6.91 -22.32
N MET A 229 -13.30 -6.61 -21.02
CA MET A 229 -12.85 -7.58 -20.02
C MET A 229 -13.92 -8.65 -19.77
N VAL A 230 -13.47 -9.89 -19.63
CA VAL A 230 -14.32 -10.97 -19.10
C VAL A 230 -14.46 -10.79 -17.60
N CYS A 231 -15.66 -10.39 -17.14
CA CYS A 231 -15.96 -10.11 -15.74
C CYS A 231 -16.66 -11.26 -15.01
N SER A 232 -16.81 -12.43 -15.66
CA SER A 232 -17.40 -13.63 -15.06
C SER A 232 -16.46 -14.39 -14.13
N ASP A 233 -15.16 -14.10 -14.20
CA ASP A 233 -14.11 -14.70 -13.36
C ASP A 233 -13.30 -13.59 -12.70
N LEU A 234 -13.59 -13.35 -11.43
CA LEU A 234 -12.90 -12.35 -10.61
C LEU A 234 -11.83 -13.02 -9.75
N VAL A 235 -10.64 -12.45 -9.80
CA VAL A 235 -9.44 -12.96 -9.15
C VAL A 235 -8.93 -11.96 -8.13
N LEU A 236 -8.34 -12.45 -7.05
CA LEU A 236 -7.63 -11.58 -6.12
C LEU A 236 -6.39 -11.00 -6.80
N ALA A 237 -6.20 -9.69 -6.70
CA ALA A 237 -5.03 -8.99 -7.21
C ALA A 237 -4.62 -7.87 -6.25
N HIS A 238 -3.33 -7.53 -6.24
CA HIS A 238 -2.79 -6.40 -5.46
C HIS A 238 -3.17 -5.04 -6.06
N ASN A 239 -3.28 -4.97 -7.38
CA ASN A 239 -3.62 -3.79 -8.18
C ASN A 239 -2.61 -2.62 -8.16
N ASP A 240 -1.63 -2.62 -7.26
CA ASP A 240 -0.58 -1.59 -7.21
C ASP A 240 0.86 -2.10 -7.04
N MET A 241 1.30 -3.06 -7.86
CA MET A 241 2.66 -3.63 -7.79
C MET A 241 3.72 -2.79 -8.52
N GLY A 242 3.71 -1.48 -8.28
CA GLY A 242 4.75 -0.56 -8.75
C GLY A 242 6.07 -0.76 -8.00
N PRO A 243 7.19 -0.21 -8.51
CA PRO A 243 8.52 -0.45 -7.93
C PRO A 243 8.69 0.01 -6.47
N TYR A 244 7.88 0.98 -6.01
CA TYR A 244 7.85 1.42 -4.61
C TYR A 244 7.23 0.39 -3.66
N ASN A 245 6.35 -0.47 -4.19
CA ASN A 245 5.58 -1.44 -3.40
C ASN A 245 6.19 -2.85 -3.42
N VAL A 246 7.33 -3.01 -4.09
CA VAL A 246 8.12 -4.24 -4.12
C VAL A 246 9.37 -4.03 -3.28
N ILE A 247 9.50 -4.78 -2.18
CA ILE A 247 10.68 -4.76 -1.31
C ILE A 247 11.58 -5.94 -1.66
N VAL A 248 12.85 -5.66 -1.90
CA VAL A 248 13.85 -6.67 -2.26
C VAL A 248 14.94 -6.77 -1.21
N ASN A 249 15.26 -8.00 -0.83
CA ASN A 249 16.41 -8.37 -0.03
C ASN A 249 17.25 -9.43 -0.78
N LEU A 250 18.22 -8.97 -1.57
CA LEU A 250 19.07 -9.80 -2.41
C LEU A 250 20.19 -10.54 -1.65
N ALA A 251 20.28 -10.39 -0.32
CA ALA A 251 21.19 -11.22 0.48
C ALA A 251 20.84 -12.72 0.38
N ARG A 252 19.61 -13.02 -0.04
CA ARG A 252 19.10 -14.34 -0.43
C ARG A 252 18.40 -14.23 -1.79
N MET A 253 18.30 -15.33 -2.53
CA MET A 253 17.53 -15.44 -3.78
C MET A 253 16.49 -16.57 -3.68
N ASP A 254 15.51 -16.39 -2.81
CA ASP A 254 14.43 -17.34 -2.53
C ASP A 254 13.06 -16.63 -2.45
N ASN A 255 12.02 -17.36 -2.03
CA ASN A 255 10.67 -16.83 -1.95
C ASN A 255 10.52 -15.63 -0.99
N ASP A 256 11.42 -15.49 -0.02
CA ASP A 256 11.41 -14.42 0.97
C ASP A 256 12.30 -13.23 0.58
N SER A 257 12.91 -13.27 -0.60
CA SER A 257 13.72 -12.17 -1.15
C SER A 257 12.87 -11.02 -1.66
N VAL A 258 11.60 -11.26 -2.01
CA VAL A 258 10.70 -10.25 -2.57
C VAL A 258 9.44 -10.20 -1.73
N GLY A 259 9.26 -9.10 -1.00
CA GLY A 259 8.04 -8.79 -0.28
C GLY A 259 7.20 -7.75 -0.99
N ILE A 260 5.90 -7.75 -0.71
CA ILE A 260 4.94 -6.81 -1.30
C ILE A 260 4.27 -6.01 -0.19
N ILE A 261 4.24 -4.70 -0.35
CA ILE A 261 3.63 -3.75 0.60
C ILE A 261 2.52 -2.94 -0.08
N ASP A 262 1.75 -2.22 0.73
CA ASP A 262 0.70 -1.29 0.28
C ASP A 262 -0.53 -1.97 -0.35
N TRP A 263 -1.19 -2.79 0.47
CA TRP A 263 -2.30 -3.67 0.07
C TRP A 263 -3.66 -2.96 0.05
N GLU A 264 -3.69 -1.63 0.05
CA GLU A 264 -4.93 -0.85 0.13
C GLU A 264 -5.80 -0.90 -1.13
N MET A 265 -5.19 -1.21 -2.28
CA MET A 265 -5.90 -1.35 -3.56
C MET A 265 -6.23 -2.81 -3.88
N ALA A 266 -5.89 -3.74 -2.99
CA ALA A 266 -6.05 -5.16 -3.28
C ALA A 266 -7.50 -5.62 -3.17
N GLY A 267 -7.91 -6.51 -4.07
CA GLY A 267 -9.28 -7.03 -4.11
C GLY A 267 -9.56 -7.90 -5.33
N TYR A 268 -10.82 -8.26 -5.48
CA TYR A 268 -11.34 -9.08 -6.56
C TYR A 268 -11.59 -8.22 -7.80
N VAL A 269 -10.92 -8.58 -8.90
CA VAL A 269 -10.96 -7.85 -10.18
C VAL A 269 -11.01 -8.84 -11.35
N PRO A 270 -11.43 -8.43 -12.56
CA PRO A 270 -11.35 -9.30 -13.73
C PRO A 270 -9.91 -9.76 -13.96
N ARG A 271 -9.69 -11.03 -14.32
CA ARG A 271 -8.34 -11.56 -14.62
C ARG A 271 -7.56 -10.72 -15.65
N HIS A 272 -8.28 -10.13 -16.62
CA HIS A 272 -7.74 -9.21 -17.62
C HIS A 272 -7.05 -7.98 -17.00
N TRP A 273 -7.50 -7.54 -15.83
CA TRP A 273 -6.98 -6.36 -15.17
C TRP A 273 -5.53 -6.53 -14.72
N VAL A 274 -5.15 -7.72 -14.25
CA VAL A 274 -3.82 -8.01 -13.70
C VAL A 274 -2.70 -7.58 -14.65
N ARG A 275 -2.78 -7.97 -15.93
CA ARG A 275 -1.80 -7.56 -16.95
C ARG A 275 -2.10 -6.16 -17.51
N THR A 276 -3.38 -5.81 -17.70
CA THR A 276 -3.78 -4.49 -18.22
C THR A 276 -3.19 -3.36 -17.37
N LYS A 277 -3.22 -3.48 -16.04
CA LYS A 277 -2.68 -2.48 -15.11
C LYS A 277 -1.22 -2.11 -15.41
N PHE A 278 -0.34 -3.11 -15.58
CA PHE A 278 1.07 -2.88 -15.94
C PHE A 278 1.25 -2.22 -17.32
N ARG A 279 0.28 -2.35 -18.23
CA ARG A 279 0.33 -1.73 -19.55
C ARG A 279 -0.11 -0.27 -19.54
N VAL A 280 -1.06 0.12 -18.69
CA VAL A 280 -1.74 1.42 -18.76
C VAL A 280 -1.44 2.38 -17.60
N CYS A 281 -0.99 1.87 -16.45
CA CYS A 281 -0.80 2.68 -15.25
C CYS A 281 0.66 3.16 -15.13
N PHE A 282 0.85 4.48 -15.03
CA PHE A 282 2.19 5.07 -14.83
C PHE A 282 2.74 4.84 -13.41
N ALA A 283 1.91 4.49 -12.43
CA ALA A 283 2.40 4.14 -11.08
C ALA A 283 3.27 2.87 -11.09
N MET A 284 3.28 2.13 -12.20
CA MET A 284 4.13 0.96 -12.44
C MET A 284 5.50 1.34 -13.06
N ASP A 285 5.73 2.62 -13.37
CA ASP A 285 7.02 3.13 -13.82
C ASP A 285 7.95 3.41 -12.64
N PHE A 286 9.26 3.37 -12.89
CA PHE A 286 10.23 3.97 -11.98
C PHE A 286 10.15 5.50 -12.05
N ASP A 287 10.31 6.15 -10.90
CA ASP A 287 10.48 7.59 -10.77
C ASP A 287 11.94 8.01 -10.53
N PHE A 288 12.84 7.54 -11.41
CA PHE A 288 14.23 7.97 -11.37
C PHE A 288 14.39 9.45 -11.73
N PRO A 289 15.35 10.20 -11.15
CA PRO A 289 15.59 11.58 -11.54
C PRO A 289 16.09 11.70 -13.00
N GLY A 290 15.80 12.84 -13.63
CA GLY A 290 16.23 13.17 -14.99
C GLY A 290 15.08 13.25 -16.00
N ASP A 291 15.42 13.64 -17.24
CA ASP A 291 14.46 13.81 -18.32
C ASP A 291 13.69 12.50 -18.60
N ALA A 292 12.36 12.60 -18.57
CA ALA A 292 11.48 11.45 -18.68
C ALA A 292 11.51 10.81 -20.07
N ASP A 293 11.72 11.60 -21.13
CA ASP A 293 11.77 11.11 -22.50
C ASP A 293 13.12 10.43 -22.80
N GLU A 294 14.23 11.00 -22.31
CA GLU A 294 15.56 10.41 -22.48
C GLU A 294 15.70 9.07 -21.75
N ARG A 295 15.13 8.96 -20.54
CA ARG A 295 15.18 7.73 -19.72
C ARG A 295 13.95 6.85 -19.83
N ARG A 296 13.08 7.10 -20.82
CA ARG A 296 11.78 6.42 -20.94
C ARG A 296 11.92 4.89 -20.92
N SER A 297 12.89 4.33 -21.64
CA SER A 297 13.07 2.88 -21.69
C SER A 297 13.49 2.28 -20.34
N GLU A 298 14.23 3.02 -19.52
CA GLU A 298 14.62 2.61 -18.18
C GLU A 298 13.44 2.70 -17.22
N ARG A 299 12.72 3.83 -17.24
CA ARG A 299 11.55 4.08 -16.37
C ARG A 299 10.45 3.03 -16.54
N VAL A 300 10.14 2.66 -17.78
CA VAL A 300 9.12 1.64 -18.07
C VAL A 300 9.68 0.21 -18.02
N GLY A 301 10.98 0.04 -17.75
CA GLY A 301 11.68 -1.24 -17.85
C GLY A 301 11.08 -2.34 -16.97
N TRP A 302 10.68 -1.99 -15.74
CA TRP A 302 10.01 -2.88 -14.80
C TRP A 302 8.68 -3.40 -15.34
N ARG A 303 7.70 -2.50 -15.52
CA ARG A 303 6.36 -2.90 -15.96
C ARG A 303 6.36 -3.56 -17.33
N ARG A 304 7.30 -3.19 -18.22
CA ARG A 304 7.48 -3.85 -19.52
C ARG A 304 7.86 -5.32 -19.34
N ARG A 305 8.83 -5.62 -18.47
CA ARG A 305 9.26 -7.01 -18.21
C ARG A 305 8.16 -7.81 -17.52
N VAL A 306 7.51 -7.24 -16.51
CA VAL A 306 6.41 -7.92 -15.80
C VAL A 306 5.24 -8.22 -16.73
N GLN A 307 4.79 -7.26 -17.54
CA GLN A 307 3.66 -7.51 -18.44
C GLN A 307 3.99 -8.52 -19.55
N GLN A 308 5.24 -8.55 -20.04
CA GLN A 308 5.71 -9.57 -20.99
C GLN A 308 5.75 -10.95 -20.35
N LYS A 309 6.20 -11.04 -19.10
CA LYS A 309 6.22 -12.32 -18.38
C LYS A 309 4.81 -12.80 -18.03
N LEU A 310 3.88 -11.90 -17.69
CA LEU A 310 2.45 -12.23 -17.53
C LEU A 310 1.83 -12.74 -18.84
N GLU A 311 2.19 -12.17 -19.99
CA GLU A 311 1.77 -12.68 -21.31
C GLU A 311 2.21 -14.12 -21.54
N GLN A 312 3.46 -14.45 -21.20
CA GLN A 312 4.01 -15.81 -21.31
C GLN A 312 3.33 -16.82 -20.38
N GLU A 313 2.64 -16.33 -19.34
CA GLU A 313 1.86 -17.12 -18.37
C GLU A 313 0.35 -17.03 -18.64
N ASP A 314 -0.04 -16.70 -19.87
CA ASP A 314 -1.43 -16.66 -20.36
C ASP A 314 -2.34 -15.69 -19.59
N PHE A 315 -1.81 -14.57 -19.10
CA PHE A 315 -2.64 -13.49 -18.59
C PHE A 315 -3.14 -12.61 -19.75
N PRO A 316 -4.46 -12.50 -19.94
CA PRO A 316 -5.03 -11.64 -20.97
C PRO A 316 -4.96 -10.17 -20.56
N ASP A 317 -5.13 -9.26 -21.52
CA ASP A 317 -5.25 -7.83 -21.26
C ASP A 317 -6.18 -7.15 -22.28
N VAL A 318 -6.58 -5.92 -21.97
CA VAL A 318 -7.39 -5.06 -22.85
C VAL A 318 -6.80 -3.65 -22.98
N ALA A 319 -5.48 -3.52 -22.88
CA ALA A 319 -4.84 -2.20 -22.77
C ALA A 319 -5.06 -1.32 -24.00
N GLU A 320 -5.16 -1.89 -25.21
CA GLU A 320 -5.45 -1.11 -26.43
C GLU A 320 -6.86 -0.50 -26.40
N ALA A 321 -7.85 -1.29 -25.95
CA ALA A 321 -9.22 -0.81 -25.76
C ALA A 321 -9.28 0.25 -24.66
N TYR A 322 -8.57 0.02 -23.55
CA TYR A 322 -8.42 0.99 -22.47
C TYR A 322 -7.85 2.32 -22.96
N ILE A 323 -6.70 2.30 -23.65
CA ILE A 323 -6.02 3.51 -24.15
C ILE A 323 -6.89 4.25 -25.17
N THR A 324 -7.55 3.50 -26.07
CA THR A 324 -8.48 4.08 -27.05
C THR A 324 -9.63 4.80 -26.34
N ARG A 325 -10.23 4.16 -25.34
CA ARG A 325 -11.32 4.75 -24.54
C ARG A 325 -10.84 5.96 -23.73
N TYR A 326 -9.63 5.87 -23.16
CA TYR A 326 -9.01 6.93 -22.39
C TYR A 326 -8.78 8.18 -23.23
N ASN A 327 -8.21 8.02 -24.43
CA ASN A 327 -7.93 9.13 -25.34
C ASN A 327 -9.19 9.78 -25.93
N LYS A 328 -10.28 9.04 -26.10
CA LYS A 328 -11.59 9.61 -26.51
C LYS A 328 -12.25 10.48 -25.43
N SER A 329 -11.81 10.37 -24.18
CA SER A 329 -12.42 11.05 -23.04
C SER A 329 -11.65 12.30 -22.60
N LYS A 330 -10.51 12.59 -23.24
CA LYS A 330 -9.72 13.81 -23.07
C LYS A 330 -10.19 14.89 -24.06
#